data_AF-A0A8P0T0K1-F1
#
_entry.id   AF-A0A8P0T0K1-F1
#
_cell.length_a   1.000
_cell.length_b   1.000
_cell.length_c   1.000
_cell.angle_alpha   90.00
_cell.angle_beta   90.00
_cell.angle_gamma   90.00
#
_symmetry.space_group_name_H-M   'P 1'
#
loop_
_entity.id
_entity.type
_entity.pdbx_description
1 polymer ?
#
loop_
_entity_poly.entity_id
_entity_poly.type
_entity_poly.pdbx_seq_one_letter_code
_entity_poly.pdbx_strand_id
1 'polypeptide(L)'
;MAAACLRLVWLAPLLLGLVDGGRAEPPRDALREELVITPLPSGDVAATFQFRTRWDSDLQREEVSHYRLFPKALGQLISKYSLRELHLSFTQGFWRTRYWGPPFLQAPSGAELWVWFQDTVTDVDKSWKELSNVLSGIFCASLNFIDSTNTVTPTASFKPLGLANGTDHYFLRYAVLPREVVCTENLTPWKKLLPCSSKAGLSVLLKADRLFHTSYHSQAVHIRPVCRNARCTSISWELRQTLSVVYDAFVTGQGKKDWSLFRMFSRTLTEPCPLASESRVYVDVTSYNQDNETLEVHPTPTTTYQDVTLGTQKTYAVYDLLDTAVINNSRNLNLQFKWKSPPENEAPPVPFLHAQRYVSGYGLQNGELNTLLYNTHPYRAFPVLVLDTVPWYLRLYVHTLTITSKGKENKPSYVHYQPAQDRLQPHLLEMLIQLPANSATKVSIQFERALLKWTEYTPDPNHGFYVSPSVLSALVPSMVAAKPVDWEESPLFKSLEPGNAPLRC
;
A
#
# COMPACT_ATOMS: atom_id res chain seq x y z
N MET A 1 -12.72 40.98 79.94
CA MET A 1 -13.60 41.15 78.75
C MET A 1 -12.88 42.07 77.77
N ALA A 2 -12.87 41.69 76.48
CA ALA A 2 -12.23 42.35 75.31
C ALA A 2 -10.68 42.32 75.32
N ALA A 3 -10.05 41.32 74.67
CA ALA A 3 -9.76 41.18 73.23
C ALA A 3 -8.34 41.69 72.88
N ALA A 4 -7.35 40.81 73.04
CA ALA A 4 -5.97 41.03 72.61
C ALA A 4 -5.73 40.27 71.29
N CYS A 5 -5.51 41.03 70.21
CA CYS A 5 -5.05 40.51 68.92
C CYS A 5 -3.53 40.36 68.97
N LEU A 6 -3.01 39.15 69.18
CA LEU A 6 -1.60 38.83 68.96
C LEU A 6 -1.46 38.01 67.67
N ARG A 7 -0.73 38.59 66.71
CA ARG A 7 -0.25 37.90 65.51
C ARG A 7 0.77 36.84 65.92
N LEU A 8 0.42 35.57 65.78
CA LEU A 8 1.35 34.44 65.86
C LEU A 8 1.91 34.16 64.47
N VAL A 9 3.19 34.47 64.29
CA VAL A 9 4.02 34.02 63.18
C VAL A 9 4.25 32.53 63.35
N TRP A 10 3.66 31.71 62.47
CA TRP A 10 3.96 30.28 62.38
C TRP A 10 5.05 30.07 61.32
N LEU A 11 6.23 29.67 61.79
CA LEU A 11 7.32 29.12 60.98
C LEU A 11 6.89 27.74 60.49
N ALA A 12 6.50 27.63 59.21
CA ALA A 12 6.32 26.35 58.53
C ALA A 12 7.66 25.91 57.92
N PRO A 13 8.14 24.67 58.16
CA PRO A 13 9.32 24.17 57.49
C PRO A 13 8.98 23.83 56.02
N LEU A 14 9.72 24.41 55.08
CA LEU A 14 9.71 24.01 53.68
C LEU A 14 10.23 22.57 53.56
N LEU A 15 9.31 21.61 53.43
CA LEU A 15 9.60 20.32 52.80
C LEU A 15 9.81 20.59 51.31
N LEU A 16 11.07 20.83 50.92
CA LEU A 16 11.53 20.70 49.55
C LEU A 16 11.45 19.21 49.16
N GLY A 17 10.25 18.77 48.80
CA GLY A 17 10.08 17.58 47.98
C GLY A 17 10.74 17.86 46.63
N LEU A 18 11.91 17.28 46.41
CA LEU A 18 12.45 17.06 45.08
C LEU A 18 11.42 16.23 44.32
N VAL A 19 10.50 16.90 43.63
CA VAL A 19 9.77 16.29 42.52
C VAL A 19 10.83 16.08 41.46
N ASP A 20 11.45 14.90 41.51
CA ASP A 20 12.25 14.39 40.43
C ASP A 20 11.34 14.43 39.21
N GLY A 21 11.62 15.40 38.32
CA GLY A 21 10.93 15.55 37.05
C GLY A 21 11.31 14.36 36.21
N GLY A 22 10.66 13.23 36.49
CA GLY A 22 10.78 12.01 35.70
C GLY A 22 10.50 12.40 34.27
N ARG A 23 11.56 12.44 33.46
CA ARG A 23 11.43 12.41 32.00
C ARG A 23 10.52 11.23 31.73
N ALA A 24 9.28 11.50 31.33
CA ALA A 24 8.38 10.46 30.88
C ALA A 24 9.15 9.63 29.84
N GLU A 25 9.26 8.31 30.05
CA GLU A 25 9.84 7.44 29.02
C GLU A 25 9.14 7.77 27.70
N PRO A 26 9.89 7.90 26.59
CA PRO A 26 9.28 8.12 25.29
C PRO A 26 8.21 7.04 25.06
N PRO A 27 7.05 7.40 24.51
CA PRO A 27 5.95 6.46 24.36
C PRO A 27 6.43 5.24 23.54
N ARG A 28 6.23 4.04 24.10
CA ARG A 28 6.62 2.76 23.46
C ARG A 28 5.91 2.50 22.12
N ASP A 29 4.79 3.17 21.88
CA ASP A 29 4.01 3.03 20.67
C ASP A 29 3.76 4.41 20.06
N ALA A 30 3.78 4.50 18.73
CA ALA A 30 3.48 5.72 18.00
C ALA A 30 2.55 5.44 16.82
N LEU A 31 1.58 6.34 16.60
CA LEU A 31 0.70 6.34 15.44
C LEU A 31 0.98 7.59 14.61
N ARG A 32 1.28 7.41 13.31
CA ARG A 32 1.33 8.49 12.32
C ARG A 32 0.22 8.29 11.31
N GLU A 33 -0.52 9.34 10.98
CA GLU A 33 -1.56 9.32 9.97
C GLU A 33 -1.32 10.39 8.90
N GLU A 34 -1.42 9.99 7.64
CA GLU A 34 -1.23 10.88 6.50
C GLU A 34 -2.32 10.66 5.44
N LEU A 35 -2.74 11.75 4.81
CA LEU A 35 -3.59 11.75 3.62
C LEU A 35 -2.88 12.55 2.53
N VAL A 36 -2.63 11.92 1.39
CA VAL A 36 -2.14 12.59 0.18
C VAL A 36 -3.26 12.69 -0.83
N ILE A 37 -3.58 13.92 -1.24
CA ILE A 37 -4.54 14.24 -2.30
C ILE A 37 -3.74 14.63 -3.54
N THR A 38 -3.94 13.90 -4.62
CA THR A 38 -3.26 14.12 -5.90
C THR A 38 -4.30 14.40 -6.98
N PRO A 39 -4.48 15.67 -7.36
CA PRO A 39 -5.23 16.03 -8.55
C PRO A 39 -4.59 15.41 -9.79
N LEU A 40 -5.41 14.81 -10.65
CA LEU A 40 -4.96 14.12 -11.86
C LEU A 40 -5.27 14.99 -13.09
N PRO A 41 -4.51 14.84 -14.21
CA PRO A 41 -4.72 15.66 -15.41
C PRO A 41 -6.11 15.51 -16.04
N SER A 42 -6.76 14.35 -15.88
CA SER A 42 -8.14 14.12 -16.33
C SER A 42 -9.17 14.98 -15.58
N GLY A 43 -8.80 15.60 -14.46
CA GLY A 43 -9.69 16.25 -13.51
C GLY A 43 -10.16 15.32 -12.38
N ASP A 44 -9.83 14.04 -12.46
CA ASP A 44 -10.01 13.07 -11.37
C ASP A 44 -9.12 13.42 -10.18
N VAL A 45 -9.41 12.84 -9.02
CA VAL A 45 -8.59 13.04 -7.82
C VAL A 45 -8.27 11.70 -7.19
N ALA A 46 -6.98 11.42 -7.02
CA ALA A 46 -6.52 10.33 -6.17
C ALA A 46 -6.40 10.80 -4.73
N ALA A 47 -6.88 9.98 -3.78
CA ALA A 47 -6.67 10.18 -2.35
C ALA A 47 -6.05 8.91 -1.76
N THR A 48 -4.88 9.06 -1.15
CA THR A 48 -4.13 7.96 -0.53
C THR A 48 -3.97 8.23 0.96
N PHE A 49 -4.56 7.38 1.78
CA PHE A 49 -4.42 7.36 3.22
C PHE A 49 -3.33 6.38 3.61
N GLN A 50 -2.51 6.76 4.58
CA GLN A 50 -1.49 5.90 5.17
C GLN A 50 -1.47 6.08 6.68
N PHE A 51 -1.68 4.98 7.39
CA PHE A 51 -1.59 4.93 8.85
C PHE A 51 -0.44 3.99 9.22
N ARG A 52 0.50 4.49 10.02
CA ARG A 52 1.65 3.73 10.51
C ARG A 52 1.59 3.64 12.02
N THR A 53 1.38 2.43 12.53
CA THR A 53 1.41 2.13 13.97
C THR A 53 2.70 1.36 14.26
N ARG A 54 3.57 1.94 15.08
CA ARG A 54 4.78 1.28 15.57
C ARG A 54 4.55 0.76 16.98
N TRP A 55 5.03 -0.45 17.23
CA TRP A 55 4.91 -1.16 18.51
C TRP A 55 6.29 -1.61 18.99
N ASP A 56 6.81 -0.95 20.03
CA ASP A 56 8.13 -1.27 20.59
C ASP A 56 8.01 -2.42 21.61
N SER A 57 7.67 -3.60 21.12
CA SER A 57 7.58 -4.83 21.92
C SER A 57 8.54 -5.89 21.40
N ASP A 58 9.23 -6.57 22.33
CA ASP A 58 10.07 -7.72 22.03
C ASP A 58 9.24 -8.99 22.20
N LEU A 59 8.49 -9.35 21.15
CA LEU A 59 7.61 -10.53 21.13
C LEU A 59 8.32 -11.85 21.51
N GLN A 60 9.64 -11.91 21.39
CA GLN A 60 10.41 -13.12 21.72
C GLN A 60 10.79 -13.22 23.21
N ARG A 61 10.63 -12.17 24.01
CA ARG A 61 11.07 -12.15 25.42
C ARG A 61 9.94 -12.03 26.43
N GLU A 62 8.76 -11.56 26.03
CA GLU A 62 7.64 -11.32 26.95
C GLU A 62 6.49 -12.31 26.73
N GLU A 63 6.20 -13.16 27.74
CA GLU A 63 5.07 -14.11 27.73
C GLU A 63 3.70 -13.40 27.69
N VAL A 64 3.63 -12.14 28.13
CA VAL A 64 2.43 -11.31 28.12
C VAL A 64 2.76 -9.94 27.56
N SER A 65 2.34 -9.66 26.32
CA SER A 65 2.53 -8.35 25.70
C SER A 65 1.28 -7.47 25.89
N HIS A 66 1.48 -6.24 26.36
CA HIS A 66 0.41 -5.24 26.42
C HIS A 66 0.26 -4.52 25.08
N TYR A 67 -0.98 -4.49 24.58
CA TYR A 67 -1.34 -3.81 23.33
C TYR A 67 -1.95 -2.45 23.66
N ARG A 68 -1.25 -1.36 23.34
CA ARG A 68 -1.78 0.01 23.49
C ARG A 68 -2.33 0.54 22.18
N LEU A 69 -1.48 0.73 21.16
CA LEU A 69 -1.92 1.19 19.83
C LEU A 69 -2.03 0.04 18.83
N PHE A 70 -1.14 -0.94 18.93
CA PHE A 70 -1.13 -2.07 18.02
C PHE A 70 -2.35 -3.00 18.22
N PRO A 71 -3.05 -3.45 17.17
CA PRO A 71 -4.21 -4.32 17.31
C PRO A 71 -3.85 -5.68 17.88
N LYS A 72 -4.45 -6.03 19.04
CA LYS A 72 -4.26 -7.33 19.69
C LYS A 72 -4.49 -8.51 18.75
N ALA A 73 -5.52 -8.45 17.91
CA ALA A 73 -5.84 -9.53 16.96
C ALA A 73 -4.68 -9.84 16.00
N LEU A 74 -3.98 -8.81 15.51
CA LEU A 74 -2.82 -8.98 14.64
C LEU A 74 -1.58 -9.39 15.42
N GLY A 75 -1.38 -8.84 16.63
CA GLY A 75 -0.26 -9.22 17.49
C GLY A 75 -0.28 -10.70 17.89
N GLN A 76 -1.46 -11.21 18.25
CA GLN A 76 -1.66 -12.63 18.55
C GLN A 76 -1.45 -13.50 17.31
N LEU A 77 -1.83 -13.02 16.13
CA LEU A 77 -1.63 -13.71 14.87
C LEU A 77 -0.14 -13.83 14.51
N ILE A 78 0.65 -12.76 14.71
CA ILE A 78 2.12 -12.79 14.50
C ILE A 78 2.78 -13.84 15.40
N SER A 79 2.44 -13.84 16.69
CA SER A 79 3.01 -14.77 17.66
C SER A 79 2.58 -16.22 17.38
N LYS A 80 1.28 -16.47 17.19
CA LYS A 80 0.73 -17.82 17.00
C LYS A 80 1.29 -18.52 15.76
N TYR A 81 1.40 -17.81 14.65
CA TYR A 81 1.86 -18.38 13.38
C TYR A 81 3.34 -18.13 13.12
N SER A 82 4.09 -17.58 14.09
CA SER A 82 5.50 -17.22 13.98
C SER A 82 5.79 -16.47 12.69
N LEU A 83 5.02 -15.39 12.45
CA LEU A 83 5.18 -14.59 11.24
C LEU A 83 6.42 -13.72 11.35
N ARG A 84 7.11 -13.55 10.22
CA ARG A 84 8.13 -12.53 10.02
C ARG A 84 7.51 -11.32 9.34
N GLU A 85 6.80 -11.51 8.25
CA GLU A 85 6.11 -10.43 7.53
C GLU A 85 4.75 -10.90 7.01
N LEU A 86 3.79 -9.99 6.93
CA LEU A 86 2.47 -10.25 6.38
C LEU A 86 2.02 -9.06 5.55
N HIS A 87 1.58 -9.33 4.33
CA HIS A 87 1.12 -8.31 3.39
C HIS A 87 -0.17 -8.79 2.74
N LEU A 88 -1.24 -8.03 2.97
CA LEU A 88 -2.57 -8.32 2.46
C LEU A 88 -3.14 -7.07 1.81
N SER A 89 -3.64 -7.18 0.59
CA SER A 89 -4.35 -6.10 -0.09
C SER A 89 -5.64 -6.59 -0.73
N PHE A 90 -6.66 -5.74 -0.72
CA PHE A 90 -7.93 -5.91 -1.42
C PHE A 90 -8.14 -4.73 -2.36
N THR A 91 -8.25 -5.00 -3.65
CA THR A 91 -8.33 -3.95 -4.67
C THR A 91 -9.45 -4.20 -5.65
N GLN A 92 -10.22 -3.16 -5.94
CA GLN A 92 -11.23 -3.09 -6.97
C GLN A 92 -10.78 -2.11 -8.05
N GLY A 93 -10.74 -2.59 -9.29
CA GLY A 93 -10.27 -1.82 -10.44
C GLY A 93 -8.76 -1.94 -10.66
N PHE A 94 -8.25 -1.21 -11.65
CA PHE A 94 -6.85 -1.25 -12.05
C PHE A 94 -6.22 0.12 -11.90
N TRP A 95 -5.07 0.19 -11.24
CA TRP A 95 -4.30 1.43 -11.20
C TRP A 95 -3.77 1.75 -12.60
N ARG A 96 -4.22 2.86 -13.18
CA ARG A 96 -3.83 3.27 -14.52
C ARG A 96 -2.49 4.01 -14.49
N THR A 97 -1.39 3.30 -14.26
CA THR A 97 -0.04 3.88 -14.06
C THR A 97 0.34 4.90 -15.13
N ARG A 98 0.01 4.64 -16.40
CA ARG A 98 0.27 5.56 -17.52
C ARG A 98 -0.39 6.94 -17.36
N TYR A 99 -1.58 7.00 -16.76
CA TYR A 99 -2.40 8.22 -16.67
C TYR A 99 -2.38 8.83 -15.27
N TRP A 100 -2.27 8.01 -14.23
CA TRP A 100 -2.27 8.44 -12.83
C TRP A 100 -0.87 8.56 -12.24
N GLY A 101 0.15 8.17 -13.01
CA GLY A 101 1.52 8.09 -12.54
C GLY A 101 1.76 6.86 -11.64
N PRO A 102 2.95 6.78 -11.01
CA PRO A 102 3.29 5.70 -10.11
C PRO A 102 2.46 5.81 -8.81
N PRO A 103 1.79 4.73 -8.36
CA PRO A 103 1.10 4.73 -7.08
C PRO A 103 2.12 4.67 -5.92
N PHE A 104 1.73 5.16 -4.74
CA PHE A 104 2.54 5.02 -3.52
C PHE A 104 2.68 3.56 -3.07
N LEU A 105 1.61 2.78 -3.28
CA LEU A 105 1.59 1.34 -3.06
C LEU A 105 0.87 0.67 -4.24
N GLN A 106 1.54 -0.29 -4.87
CA GLN A 106 0.97 -1.12 -5.93
C GLN A 106 0.17 -2.28 -5.30
N ALA A 107 -1.01 -2.57 -5.83
CA ALA A 107 -1.77 -3.76 -5.48
C ALA A 107 -2.57 -4.23 -6.71
N PRO A 108 -2.62 -5.53 -7.00
CA PRO A 108 -3.41 -6.05 -8.11
C PRO A 108 -4.91 -6.09 -7.74
N SER A 109 -5.77 -6.12 -8.76
CA SER A 109 -7.21 -6.34 -8.57
C SER A 109 -7.47 -7.70 -7.91
N GLY A 110 -8.49 -7.76 -7.04
CA GLY A 110 -8.78 -8.92 -6.20
C GLY A 110 -8.08 -8.84 -4.85
N ALA A 111 -7.83 -10.00 -4.24
CA ALA A 111 -7.01 -10.12 -3.05
C ALA A 111 -5.61 -10.63 -3.40
N GLU A 112 -4.62 -10.04 -2.76
CA GLU A 112 -3.24 -10.52 -2.79
C GLU A 112 -2.78 -10.72 -1.35
N LEU A 113 -2.21 -11.91 -1.08
CA LEU A 113 -1.65 -12.25 0.21
C LEU A 113 -0.26 -12.84 0.02
N TRP A 114 0.72 -12.28 0.72
CA TRP A 114 2.03 -12.89 0.85
C TRP A 114 2.62 -12.71 2.24
N VAL A 115 3.30 -13.76 2.67
CA VAL A 115 3.73 -13.93 4.05
C VAL A 115 5.11 -14.55 4.06
N TRP A 116 5.97 -13.99 4.89
CA TRP A 116 7.23 -14.62 5.30
C TRP A 116 7.03 -15.20 6.70
N PHE A 117 7.25 -16.50 6.85
CA PHE A 117 7.31 -17.16 8.14
C PHE A 117 8.71 -17.03 8.76
N GLN A 118 8.80 -17.19 10.07
CA GLN A 118 10.08 -17.36 10.75
C GLN A 118 10.65 -18.75 10.44
N ASP A 119 11.97 -18.86 10.54
CA ASP A 119 12.73 -20.11 10.33
C ASP A 119 12.42 -21.19 11.37
N THR A 120 11.76 -20.82 12.46
CA THR A 120 11.26 -21.72 13.51
C THR A 120 10.05 -22.55 13.08
N VAL A 121 9.37 -22.19 11.99
CA VAL A 121 8.15 -22.88 11.54
C VAL A 121 8.52 -24.18 10.83
N THR A 122 8.11 -25.31 11.39
CA THR A 122 8.42 -26.63 10.83
C THR A 122 7.52 -27.02 9.65
N ASP A 123 6.23 -26.65 9.70
CA ASP A 123 5.24 -26.94 8.65
C ASP A 123 4.62 -25.63 8.16
N VAL A 124 5.23 -25.08 7.11
CA VAL A 124 4.84 -23.80 6.52
C VAL A 124 3.48 -23.91 5.81
N ASP A 125 3.19 -25.02 5.15
CA ASP A 125 1.95 -25.18 4.38
C ASP A 125 0.72 -25.31 5.28
N LYS A 126 0.84 -26.04 6.39
CA LYS A 126 -0.20 -26.08 7.41
C LYS A 126 -0.43 -24.70 8.03
N SER A 127 0.65 -24.02 8.41
CA SER A 127 0.58 -22.67 9.00
C SER A 127 -0.05 -21.67 8.03
N TRP A 128 0.29 -21.75 6.75
CA TRP A 128 -0.29 -20.96 5.68
C TRP A 128 -1.80 -21.18 5.52
N LYS A 129 -2.25 -22.44 5.48
CA LYS A 129 -3.67 -22.78 5.38
C LYS A 129 -4.46 -22.31 6.59
N GLU A 130 -3.93 -22.48 7.79
CA GLU A 130 -4.61 -22.02 9.01
C GLU A 130 -4.65 -20.48 9.08
N LEU A 131 -3.55 -19.82 8.68
CA LEU A 131 -3.46 -18.37 8.63
C LEU A 131 -4.47 -17.77 7.65
N SER A 132 -4.60 -18.30 6.43
CA SER A 132 -5.54 -17.78 5.43
C SER A 132 -6.99 -17.87 5.91
N ASN A 133 -7.34 -18.95 6.62
CA ASN A 133 -8.66 -19.12 7.25
C ASN A 133 -8.91 -18.10 8.38
N VAL A 134 -7.92 -17.81 9.21
CA VAL A 134 -8.06 -16.80 10.28
C VAL A 134 -8.19 -15.40 9.68
N LEU A 135 -7.38 -15.07 8.67
CA LEU A 135 -7.44 -13.77 7.99
C LEU A 135 -8.78 -13.56 7.28
N SER A 136 -9.36 -14.62 6.70
CA SER A 136 -10.72 -14.60 6.14
C SER A 136 -11.74 -14.10 7.17
N GLY A 137 -11.68 -14.62 8.40
CA GLY A 137 -12.55 -14.18 9.49
C GLY A 137 -12.27 -12.76 9.99
N ILE A 138 -10.99 -12.36 10.09
CA ILE A 138 -10.61 -11.00 10.54
C ILE A 138 -11.08 -9.94 9.55
N PHE A 139 -10.90 -10.17 8.25
CA PHE A 139 -11.16 -9.17 7.20
C PHE A 139 -12.50 -9.35 6.49
N CYS A 140 -13.32 -10.32 6.92
CA CYS A 140 -14.60 -10.66 6.28
C CYS A 140 -14.46 -10.91 4.77
N ALA A 141 -13.43 -11.67 4.39
CA ALA A 141 -13.03 -11.90 3.00
C ALA A 141 -12.96 -13.39 2.69
N SER A 142 -12.97 -13.77 1.42
CA SER A 142 -12.97 -15.17 0.99
C SER A 142 -11.55 -15.79 0.93
N LEU A 143 -10.64 -15.33 1.80
CA LEU A 143 -9.25 -15.80 1.85
C LEU A 143 -9.12 -17.29 2.20
N ASN A 144 -10.18 -17.91 2.73
CA ASN A 144 -10.26 -19.35 2.95
C ASN A 144 -10.24 -20.18 1.64
N PHE A 145 -10.46 -19.55 0.47
CA PHE A 145 -10.24 -20.17 -0.84
C PHE A 145 -8.76 -20.18 -1.27
N ILE A 146 -7.84 -19.64 -0.47
CA ILE A 146 -6.42 -19.82 -0.68
C ILE A 146 -6.03 -21.24 -0.25
N ASP A 147 -5.59 -22.04 -1.20
CA ASP A 147 -5.15 -23.42 -1.04
C ASP A 147 -3.92 -23.70 -1.93
N SER A 148 -3.52 -24.97 -2.06
CA SER A 148 -2.35 -25.32 -2.86
C SER A 148 -2.52 -24.97 -4.35
N THR A 149 -3.75 -24.88 -4.87
CA THR A 149 -4.04 -24.68 -6.30
C THR A 149 -3.80 -23.24 -6.77
N ASN A 150 -3.71 -22.29 -5.85
CA ASN A 150 -3.45 -20.87 -6.10
C ASN A 150 -2.31 -20.29 -5.26
N THR A 151 -1.58 -21.14 -4.52
CA THR A 151 -0.40 -20.76 -3.75
C THR A 151 0.88 -21.14 -4.51
N VAL A 152 1.87 -20.25 -4.49
CA VAL A 152 3.22 -20.49 -5.00
C VAL A 152 4.28 -20.06 -3.98
N THR A 153 5.51 -20.52 -4.21
CA THR A 153 6.70 -20.12 -3.46
C THR A 153 7.69 -19.43 -4.41
N PRO A 154 7.60 -18.10 -4.60
CA PRO A 154 8.52 -17.37 -5.45
C PRO A 154 9.97 -17.52 -4.98
N THR A 155 10.91 -17.69 -5.91
CA THR A 155 12.33 -17.95 -5.61
C THR A 155 13.21 -16.71 -5.73
N ALA A 156 12.74 -15.65 -6.38
CA ALA A 156 13.55 -14.45 -6.59
C ALA A 156 12.75 -13.14 -6.52
N SER A 157 11.46 -13.16 -6.87
CA SER A 157 10.68 -11.94 -7.13
C SER A 157 10.31 -11.14 -5.89
N PHE A 158 10.36 -11.78 -4.73
CA PHE A 158 10.03 -11.18 -3.45
C PHE A 158 11.25 -11.14 -2.55
N LYS A 159 11.39 -10.04 -1.81
CA LYS A 159 12.36 -9.91 -0.73
C LYS A 159 11.63 -9.41 0.51
N PRO A 160 12.08 -9.78 1.71
CA PRO A 160 11.58 -9.19 2.94
C PRO A 160 11.70 -7.67 2.89
N LEU A 161 10.64 -6.96 3.29
CA LEU A 161 10.58 -5.50 3.30
C LEU A 161 11.01 -4.88 4.64
N GLY A 162 11.07 -5.69 5.68
CA GLY A 162 11.59 -5.38 7.00
C GLY A 162 12.94 -6.03 7.27
N LEU A 163 13.24 -6.21 8.55
CA LEU A 163 14.47 -6.86 9.00
C LEU A 163 14.45 -8.37 8.75
N ALA A 164 15.45 -8.86 8.02
CA ALA A 164 15.63 -10.28 7.79
C ALA A 164 17.11 -10.67 7.81
N ASN A 165 17.46 -11.67 8.62
CA ASN A 165 18.81 -12.27 8.70
C ASN A 165 18.97 -13.41 7.70
N GLY A 166 18.62 -13.17 6.43
CA GLY A 166 18.65 -14.16 5.35
C GLY A 166 17.32 -14.27 4.60
N THR A 167 17.40 -14.77 3.36
CA THR A 167 16.27 -14.91 2.43
C THR A 167 16.10 -16.36 2.02
N ASP A 168 15.68 -17.21 2.96
CA ASP A 168 15.23 -18.56 2.60
C ASP A 168 13.77 -18.50 2.12
N HIS A 169 13.61 -18.62 0.81
CA HIS A 169 12.31 -18.58 0.14
C HIS A 169 11.40 -19.74 0.52
N TYR A 170 11.92 -20.81 1.15
CA TYR A 170 11.09 -21.88 1.71
C TYR A 170 10.00 -21.35 2.65
N PHE A 171 10.27 -20.27 3.38
CA PHE A 171 9.35 -19.63 4.33
C PHE A 171 8.44 -18.58 3.68
N LEU A 172 8.49 -18.39 2.36
CA LEU A 172 7.60 -17.49 1.64
C LEU A 172 6.38 -18.25 1.11
N ARG A 173 5.20 -17.68 1.27
CA ARG A 173 4.01 -18.06 0.52
C ARG A 173 3.40 -16.84 -0.14
N TYR A 174 2.99 -16.99 -1.39
CA TYR A 174 2.29 -15.97 -2.18
C TYR A 174 1.06 -16.59 -2.83
N ALA A 175 -0.07 -15.92 -2.70
CA ALA A 175 -1.31 -16.28 -3.40
C ALA A 175 -2.11 -15.03 -3.77
N VAL A 176 -2.94 -15.21 -4.79
CA VAL A 176 -3.85 -14.19 -5.29
C VAL A 176 -5.22 -14.81 -5.54
N LEU A 177 -6.26 -14.04 -5.23
CA LEU A 177 -7.64 -14.32 -5.58
C LEU A 177 -8.14 -13.18 -6.48
N PRO A 178 -7.94 -13.26 -7.80
CA PRO A 178 -8.30 -12.18 -8.73
C PRO A 178 -9.79 -11.81 -8.72
N ARG A 179 -10.63 -12.72 -8.22
CA ARG A 179 -12.08 -12.59 -8.13
C ARG A 179 -12.59 -12.09 -6.79
N GLU A 180 -11.71 -11.91 -5.80
CA GLU A 180 -12.16 -11.40 -4.51
C GLU A 180 -12.71 -9.99 -4.71
N VAL A 181 -13.98 -9.81 -4.37
CA VAL A 181 -14.65 -8.52 -4.49
C VAL A 181 -14.32 -7.71 -3.25
N VAL A 182 -14.01 -6.42 -3.43
CA VAL A 182 -13.90 -5.50 -2.31
C VAL A 182 -15.31 -5.09 -1.89
N CYS A 183 -15.69 -5.43 -0.67
CA CYS A 183 -16.99 -5.18 -0.08
C CYS A 183 -16.90 -4.18 1.08
N THR A 184 -18.03 -3.52 1.40
CA THR A 184 -18.10 -2.58 2.55
C THR A 184 -17.80 -3.27 3.89
N GLU A 185 -18.06 -4.57 3.93
CA GLU A 185 -17.82 -5.51 5.01
C GLU A 185 -16.32 -5.71 5.26
N ASN A 186 -15.45 -5.49 4.27
CA ASN A 186 -14.00 -5.51 4.47
C ASN A 186 -13.47 -4.22 5.10
N LEU A 187 -14.12 -3.08 4.83
CA LEU A 187 -13.68 -1.78 5.34
C LEU A 187 -13.88 -1.67 6.85
N THR A 188 -15.00 -2.19 7.37
CA THR A 188 -15.31 -2.12 8.81
C THR A 188 -14.25 -2.77 9.70
N PRO A 189 -13.83 -4.04 9.51
CA PRO A 189 -12.76 -4.64 10.29
C PRO A 189 -11.42 -3.96 10.04
N TRP A 190 -11.13 -3.52 8.82
CA TRP A 190 -9.90 -2.78 8.51
C TRP A 190 -9.80 -1.48 9.33
N LYS A 191 -10.89 -0.71 9.43
CA LYS A 191 -10.95 0.51 10.25
C LYS A 191 -10.87 0.22 11.74
N LYS A 192 -11.40 -0.90 12.22
CA LYS A 192 -11.31 -1.32 13.64
C LYS A 192 -9.88 -1.55 14.11
N LEU A 193 -8.94 -1.80 13.19
CA LEU A 193 -7.51 -1.91 13.51
C LEU A 193 -6.86 -0.55 13.80
N LEU A 194 -7.48 0.57 13.40
CA LEU A 194 -6.94 1.90 13.69
C LEU A 194 -7.21 2.27 15.15
N PRO A 195 -6.25 2.87 15.88
CA PRO A 195 -6.43 3.25 17.29
C PRO A 195 -7.63 4.18 17.53
N CYS A 196 -7.87 5.14 16.63
CA CYS A 196 -9.04 6.04 16.67
C CYS A 196 -10.26 5.52 15.88
N SER A 197 -10.13 4.33 15.26
CA SER A 197 -11.12 3.62 14.46
C SER A 197 -11.83 4.46 13.38
N SER A 198 -12.90 5.15 13.75
CA SER A 198 -13.69 6.03 12.85
C SER A 198 -14.20 7.27 13.58
N LYS A 199 -13.66 7.54 14.77
CA LYS A 199 -14.17 8.55 15.70
C LYS A 199 -13.43 9.87 15.57
N ALA A 200 -12.13 9.83 15.29
CA ALA A 200 -11.25 10.99 15.19
C ALA A 200 -10.15 10.79 14.14
N GLY A 201 -9.50 11.89 13.75
CA GLY A 201 -8.40 11.90 12.77
C GLY A 201 -8.86 11.64 11.34
N LEU A 202 -7.92 11.22 10.50
CA LEU A 202 -8.17 11.02 9.06
C LEU A 202 -9.16 9.88 8.78
N SER A 203 -9.26 8.93 9.71
CA SER A 203 -10.17 7.77 9.63
C SER A 203 -11.67 8.15 9.55
N VAL A 204 -12.04 9.37 9.95
CA VAL A 204 -13.41 9.90 9.87
C VAL A 204 -13.86 10.10 8.42
N LEU A 205 -12.92 10.39 7.51
CA LEU A 205 -13.21 10.56 6.08
C LEU A 205 -13.56 9.23 5.39
N LEU A 206 -13.23 8.09 6.00
CA LEU A 206 -13.37 6.77 5.39
C LEU A 206 -14.81 6.25 5.50
N LYS A 207 -15.75 6.84 4.77
CA LYS A 207 -17.13 6.35 4.68
C LYS A 207 -17.32 5.42 3.48
N ALA A 208 -17.94 4.27 3.73
CA ALA A 208 -18.20 3.27 2.71
C ALA A 208 -19.07 3.81 1.54
N ASP A 209 -20.09 4.62 1.86
CA ASP A 209 -20.99 5.21 0.86
C ASP A 209 -20.26 5.97 -0.26
N ARG A 210 -19.14 6.63 0.04
CA ARG A 210 -18.34 7.36 -0.97
C ARG A 210 -17.19 6.55 -1.52
N LEU A 211 -16.53 5.75 -0.68
CA LEU A 211 -15.32 5.02 -1.08
C LEU A 211 -15.61 3.91 -2.11
N PHE A 212 -16.80 3.32 -2.12
CA PHE A 212 -17.15 2.23 -3.05
C PHE A 212 -17.81 2.72 -4.36
N HIS A 213 -17.96 4.03 -4.53
CA HIS A 213 -18.40 4.65 -5.79
C HIS A 213 -17.25 5.30 -6.57
N THR A 214 -16.01 4.91 -6.27
CA THR A 214 -14.80 5.40 -6.92
C THR A 214 -14.41 4.53 -8.11
N SER A 215 -13.59 5.05 -9.03
CA SER A 215 -13.12 4.30 -10.20
C SER A 215 -12.00 3.31 -9.85
N TYR A 216 -11.38 3.50 -8.69
CA TYR A 216 -10.39 2.61 -8.09
C TYR A 216 -10.54 2.66 -6.57
N HIS A 217 -10.42 1.50 -5.93
CA HIS A 217 -10.38 1.37 -4.47
C HIS A 217 -9.40 0.27 -4.10
N SER A 218 -8.40 0.57 -3.27
CA SER A 218 -7.48 -0.41 -2.72
C SER A 218 -7.29 -0.17 -1.23
N GLN A 219 -7.43 -1.22 -0.42
CA GLN A 219 -7.11 -1.20 1.00
C GLN A 219 -6.11 -2.31 1.31
N ALA A 220 -5.10 -2.01 2.13
CA ALA A 220 -4.07 -2.98 2.47
C ALA A 220 -3.62 -2.89 3.92
N VAL A 221 -3.04 -3.99 4.39
CA VAL A 221 -2.43 -4.16 5.71
C VAL A 221 -1.08 -4.83 5.52
N HIS A 222 -0.03 -4.19 6.03
CA HIS A 222 1.33 -4.70 6.00
C HIS A 222 1.91 -4.71 7.40
N ILE A 223 2.55 -5.81 7.76
CA ILE A 223 3.21 -6.01 9.04
C ILE A 223 4.64 -6.44 8.76
N ARG A 224 5.60 -5.73 9.35
CA ARG A 224 7.02 -6.06 9.23
C ARG A 224 7.82 -5.66 10.48
N PRO A 225 8.96 -6.31 10.75
CA PRO A 225 9.89 -5.88 11.79
C PRO A 225 10.74 -4.72 11.27
N VAL A 226 10.96 -3.72 12.12
CA VAL A 226 11.77 -2.53 11.85
C VAL A 226 12.76 -2.30 12.98
N CYS A 227 13.87 -1.59 12.69
CA CYS A 227 14.81 -1.21 13.73
C CYS A 227 14.15 -0.19 14.65
N ARG A 228 14.22 -0.41 15.97
CA ARG A 228 13.76 0.56 16.97
C ARG A 228 14.64 1.81 17.02
N ASN A 229 15.92 1.63 16.72
CA ASN A 229 16.98 2.62 16.87
C ASN A 229 17.98 2.48 15.72
N ALA A 230 18.71 3.55 15.40
CA ALA A 230 19.63 3.60 14.26
C ALA A 230 20.71 2.49 14.26
N ARG A 231 21.10 1.99 15.44
CA ARG A 231 22.05 0.88 15.59
C ARG A 231 21.41 -0.51 15.45
N CYS A 232 20.09 -0.58 15.28
CA CYS A 232 19.29 -1.79 15.15
C CYS A 232 19.54 -2.85 16.24
N THR A 233 19.82 -2.43 17.47
CA THR A 233 20.07 -3.36 18.59
C THR A 233 18.78 -3.94 19.17
N SER A 234 17.65 -3.31 18.88
CA SER A 234 16.32 -3.72 19.30
C SER A 234 15.35 -3.61 18.14
N ILE A 235 14.39 -4.52 18.10
CA ILE A 235 13.40 -4.64 17.03
C ILE A 235 12.07 -4.08 17.53
N SER A 236 11.32 -3.48 16.61
CA SER A 236 9.95 -3.06 16.81
C SER A 236 9.09 -3.59 15.65
N TRP A 237 7.78 -3.64 15.86
CA TRP A 237 6.82 -4.04 14.83
C TRP A 237 6.16 -2.82 14.22
N GLU A 238 6.07 -2.80 12.90
CA GLU A 238 5.37 -1.77 12.14
C GLU A 238 4.13 -2.37 11.49
N LEU A 239 2.97 -1.81 11.81
CA LEU A 239 1.72 -2.03 11.09
C LEU A 239 1.47 -0.81 10.19
N ARG A 240 1.48 -1.03 8.87
CA ARG A 240 1.12 -0.04 7.87
C ARG A 240 -0.23 -0.41 7.26
N GLN A 241 -1.20 0.48 7.42
CA GLN A 241 -2.51 0.37 6.79
C GLN A 241 -2.63 1.46 5.72
N THR A 242 -2.95 1.07 4.49
CA THR A 242 -3.11 2.01 3.37
C THR A 242 -4.49 1.89 2.77
N LEU A 243 -5.06 3.02 2.34
CA LEU A 243 -6.30 3.06 1.57
C LEU A 243 -6.15 4.08 0.44
N SER A 244 -6.27 3.64 -0.80
CA SER A 244 -6.12 4.46 -1.99
C SER A 244 -7.40 4.43 -2.80
N VAL A 245 -7.93 5.60 -3.16
CA VAL A 245 -9.12 5.73 -4.00
C VAL A 245 -8.92 6.77 -5.10
N VAL A 246 -9.63 6.60 -6.22
CA VAL A 246 -9.67 7.59 -7.31
C VAL A 246 -11.11 8.03 -7.57
N TYR A 247 -11.39 9.30 -7.30
CA TYR A 247 -12.68 9.91 -7.56
C TYR A 247 -12.76 10.42 -8.99
N ASP A 248 -13.80 10.00 -9.70
CA ASP A 248 -14.06 10.41 -11.09
C ASP A 248 -14.74 11.79 -11.16
N ALA A 249 -14.22 12.66 -12.04
CA ALA A 249 -14.70 14.03 -12.22
C ALA A 249 -16.12 14.13 -12.82
N PHE A 250 -16.58 13.13 -13.56
CA PHE A 250 -17.92 13.13 -14.14
C PHE A 250 -18.95 12.63 -13.14
N VAL A 251 -18.72 11.48 -12.52
CA VAL A 251 -19.66 10.84 -11.58
C VAL A 251 -19.68 11.57 -10.24
N THR A 252 -18.51 11.78 -9.63
CA THR A 252 -18.40 12.41 -8.31
C THR A 252 -18.29 13.93 -8.43
N GLY A 253 -17.51 14.38 -9.42
CA GLY A 253 -17.31 15.78 -9.74
C GLY A 253 -18.49 16.43 -10.49
N GLN A 254 -19.53 15.68 -10.89
CA GLN A 254 -20.68 16.21 -11.66
C GLN A 254 -20.25 17.12 -12.83
N GLY A 255 -19.11 16.83 -13.46
CA GLY A 255 -18.51 17.63 -14.54
C GLY A 255 -17.75 18.89 -14.08
N LYS A 256 -17.75 19.23 -12.78
CA LYS A 256 -16.95 20.32 -12.19
C LYS A 256 -15.65 19.77 -11.63
N LYS A 257 -14.52 20.40 -12.00
CA LYS A 257 -13.16 20.06 -11.51
C LYS A 257 -12.83 20.65 -10.13
N ASP A 258 -13.80 21.27 -9.46
CA ASP A 258 -13.66 21.82 -8.11
C ASP A 258 -13.89 20.72 -7.07
N TRP A 259 -12.94 20.53 -6.18
CA TRP A 259 -12.98 19.43 -5.22
C TRP A 259 -12.87 19.93 -3.80
N SER A 260 -13.46 19.16 -2.89
CA SER A 260 -13.31 19.37 -1.46
C SER A 260 -13.38 18.06 -0.70
N LEU A 261 -12.89 18.04 0.54
CA LEU A 261 -13.03 16.86 1.41
C LEU A 261 -14.50 16.46 1.55
N PHE A 262 -15.40 17.43 1.75
CA PHE A 262 -16.83 17.13 1.83
C PHE A 262 -17.37 16.51 0.54
N ARG A 263 -16.91 16.97 -0.62
CA ARG A 263 -17.33 16.41 -1.91
C ARG A 263 -16.87 14.96 -2.09
N MET A 264 -15.61 14.67 -1.77
CA MET A 264 -15.02 13.34 -1.91
C MET A 264 -15.55 12.35 -0.86
N PHE A 265 -15.64 12.78 0.40
CA PHE A 265 -15.84 11.89 1.55
C PHE A 265 -17.18 12.11 2.28
N SER A 266 -17.96 13.12 1.91
CA SER A 266 -19.18 13.56 2.64
C SER A 266 -18.92 13.83 4.13
N ARG A 267 -17.68 14.19 4.44
CA ARG A 267 -17.15 14.51 5.77
C ARG A 267 -16.09 15.60 5.64
N THR A 268 -15.90 16.32 6.72
CA THR A 268 -14.83 17.28 6.93
C THR A 268 -14.03 16.85 8.15
N LEU A 269 -12.82 17.35 8.31
CA LEU A 269 -11.96 17.01 9.44
C LEU A 269 -12.28 17.96 10.60
N THR A 270 -12.69 17.43 11.75
CA THR A 270 -13.07 18.25 12.91
C THR A 270 -12.02 18.25 14.01
N GLU A 271 -11.37 17.10 14.21
CA GLU A 271 -10.38 16.89 15.26
C GLU A 271 -9.33 15.87 14.79
N PRO A 272 -8.06 16.03 15.20
CA PRO A 272 -7.03 15.02 14.95
C PRO A 272 -7.27 13.78 15.82
N CYS A 273 -6.64 12.66 15.48
CA CYS A 273 -6.65 11.50 16.37
C CYS A 273 -5.83 11.82 17.63
N PRO A 274 -6.40 11.80 18.85
CA PRO A 274 -5.68 12.15 20.09
C PRO A 274 -4.54 11.17 20.44
N LEU A 275 -4.49 10.02 19.77
CA LEU A 275 -3.44 9.00 19.94
C LEU A 275 -2.33 9.12 18.88
N ALA A 276 -2.49 9.98 17.87
CA ALA A 276 -1.51 10.15 16.81
C ALA A 276 -0.39 11.10 17.26
N SER A 277 0.85 10.71 17.01
CA SER A 277 2.02 11.58 17.15
C SER A 277 2.16 12.56 15.99
N GLU A 278 1.63 12.19 14.81
CA GLU A 278 1.57 13.04 13.63
C GLU A 278 0.26 12.82 12.87
N SER A 279 -0.35 13.90 12.40
CA SER A 279 -1.58 13.85 11.62
C SER A 279 -1.55 14.95 10.54
N ARG A 280 -1.27 14.56 9.29
CA ARG A 280 -1.00 15.51 8.21
C ARG A 280 -1.80 15.24 6.94
N VAL A 281 -2.22 16.31 6.27
CA VAL A 281 -2.80 16.26 4.92
C VAL A 281 -1.86 16.96 3.95
N TYR A 282 -1.54 16.27 2.86
CA TYR A 282 -0.72 16.74 1.76
C TYR A 282 -1.61 16.91 0.52
N VAL A 283 -1.51 18.06 -0.15
CA VAL A 283 -2.15 18.28 -1.45
C VAL A 283 -1.06 18.51 -2.49
N ASP A 284 -1.00 17.69 -3.53
CA ASP A 284 -0.09 17.86 -4.65
C ASP A 284 -0.48 19.13 -5.42
N VAL A 285 0.36 20.16 -5.31
CA VAL A 285 0.23 21.48 -5.97
C VAL A 285 1.33 21.68 -7.01
N THR A 286 1.95 20.58 -7.47
CA THR A 286 3.03 20.62 -8.46
C THR A 286 2.54 21.29 -9.74
N SER A 287 3.18 22.38 -10.12
CA SER A 287 2.95 23.04 -11.40
C SER A 287 4.06 22.64 -12.36
N TYR A 288 3.68 22.12 -13.53
CA TYR A 288 4.61 21.72 -14.59
C TYR A 288 4.97 22.88 -15.54
N ASN A 289 4.19 23.98 -15.50
CA ASN A 289 4.36 25.14 -16.38
C ASN A 289 4.71 26.40 -15.57
N GLN A 290 5.54 27.27 -16.15
CA GLN A 290 5.87 28.59 -15.56
C GLN A 290 4.71 29.60 -15.69
N ASP A 291 3.71 29.29 -16.53
CA ASP A 291 2.56 30.15 -16.80
C ASP A 291 1.37 29.79 -15.91
N ASN A 292 1.20 30.54 -14.81
CA ASN A 292 -0.03 30.87 -14.06
C ASN A 292 -1.18 29.83 -13.84
N GLU A 293 -1.03 28.56 -14.18
CA GLU A 293 -1.95 27.49 -13.83
C GLU A 293 -1.72 27.09 -12.38
N THR A 294 -2.24 27.92 -11.49
CA THR A 294 -2.12 27.70 -10.04
C THR A 294 -3.38 27.03 -9.55
N LEU A 295 -3.24 25.77 -9.14
CA LEU A 295 -4.22 25.10 -8.29
C LEU A 295 -4.33 25.92 -7.00
N GLU A 296 -5.45 26.60 -6.81
CA GLU A 296 -5.71 27.33 -5.57
C GLU A 296 -6.22 26.35 -4.53
N VAL A 297 -5.58 26.33 -3.37
CA VAL A 297 -6.00 25.51 -2.22
C VAL A 297 -6.47 26.43 -1.11
N HIS A 298 -7.63 26.11 -0.54
CA HIS A 298 -8.24 26.82 0.57
C HIS A 298 -8.53 25.86 1.74
N PRO A 299 -8.26 26.26 3.00
CA PRO A 299 -7.49 27.44 3.42
C PRO A 299 -6.07 27.47 2.86
N THR A 300 -5.41 28.63 2.85
CA THR A 300 -4.04 28.76 2.37
C THR A 300 -3.10 27.87 3.19
N PRO A 301 -2.18 27.14 2.56
CA PRO A 301 -1.31 26.21 3.28
C PRO A 301 -0.36 26.94 4.23
N THR A 302 -0.15 26.37 5.41
CA THR A 302 0.78 26.92 6.41
C THR A 302 2.23 26.68 5.99
N THR A 303 2.50 25.52 5.38
CA THR A 303 3.83 25.12 4.92
C THR A 303 3.75 24.35 3.61
N THR A 304 4.86 24.32 2.88
CA THR A 304 5.02 23.50 1.68
C THR A 304 6.17 22.51 1.88
N TYR A 305 6.01 21.32 1.31
CA TYR A 305 7.01 20.26 1.30
C TYR A 305 7.38 19.93 -0.14
N GLN A 306 8.67 19.91 -0.44
CA GLN A 306 9.16 19.54 -1.76
C GLN A 306 9.86 18.19 -1.69
N ASP A 307 9.58 17.34 -2.67
CA ASP A 307 10.23 16.04 -2.82
C ASP A 307 10.57 15.75 -4.27
N VAL A 308 11.49 14.83 -4.50
CA VAL A 308 11.76 14.29 -5.83
C VAL A 308 11.27 12.85 -5.85
N THR A 309 10.11 12.63 -6.45
CA THR A 309 9.57 11.29 -6.65
C THR A 309 9.94 10.83 -8.05
N LEU A 310 10.78 9.80 -8.16
CA LEU A 310 11.07 9.14 -9.45
C LEU A 310 11.58 10.09 -10.55
N GLY A 311 12.39 11.09 -10.16
CA GLY A 311 12.98 12.08 -11.06
C GLY A 311 12.11 13.31 -11.34
N THR A 312 10.90 13.36 -10.80
CA THR A 312 9.99 14.52 -10.91
C THR A 312 9.98 15.27 -9.58
N GLN A 313 10.26 16.57 -9.61
CA GLN A 313 10.13 17.43 -8.44
C GLN A 313 8.64 17.69 -8.18
N LYS A 314 8.17 17.31 -7.00
CA LYS A 314 6.81 17.52 -6.54
C LYS A 314 6.78 18.53 -5.41
N THR A 315 5.76 19.37 -5.40
CA THR A 315 5.49 20.33 -4.32
C THR A 315 4.14 20.01 -3.70
N TYR A 316 4.13 19.85 -2.39
CA TYR A 316 2.94 19.53 -1.59
C TYR A 316 2.60 20.69 -0.66
N ALA A 317 1.35 21.11 -0.66
CA ALA A 317 0.78 21.94 0.39
C ALA A 317 0.49 21.07 1.63
N VAL A 318 0.96 21.48 2.81
CA VAL A 318 0.91 20.69 4.04
C VAL A 318 -0.02 21.33 5.07
N TYR A 319 -0.93 20.52 5.60
CA TYR A 319 -1.84 20.88 6.69
C TYR A 319 -1.61 19.93 7.85
N ASP A 320 -1.07 20.44 8.95
CA ASP A 320 -0.88 19.69 10.20
C ASP A 320 -2.15 19.80 11.07
N LEU A 321 -2.82 18.68 11.30
CA LEU A 321 -4.07 18.65 12.07
C LEU A 321 -3.82 18.77 13.59
N LEU A 322 -2.58 18.59 14.04
CA LEU A 322 -2.21 18.83 15.44
C LEU A 322 -1.96 20.31 15.73
N ASP A 323 -1.78 21.13 14.68
CA ASP A 323 -1.70 22.58 14.83
C ASP A 323 -3.10 23.17 15.09
N THR A 324 -3.29 23.68 16.30
CA THR A 324 -4.54 24.30 16.74
C THR A 324 -5.01 25.45 15.83
N ALA A 325 -4.11 26.15 15.13
CA ALA A 325 -4.48 27.23 14.22
C ALA A 325 -5.25 26.73 12.98
N VAL A 326 -4.95 25.52 12.51
CA VAL A 326 -5.57 24.92 11.32
C VAL A 326 -7.03 24.56 11.57
N ILE A 327 -7.36 24.13 12.78
CA ILE A 327 -8.73 23.69 13.16
C ILE A 327 -9.54 24.81 13.80
N ASN A 328 -8.93 25.65 14.65
CA ASN A 328 -9.65 26.70 15.39
C ASN A 328 -10.23 27.78 14.47
N ASN A 329 -9.57 28.09 13.36
CA ASN A 329 -10.02 29.14 12.44
C ASN A 329 -11.33 28.78 11.71
N SER A 330 -11.64 27.49 11.53
CA SER A 330 -12.78 27.06 10.72
C SER A 330 -13.76 26.13 11.44
N ARG A 331 -13.47 25.66 12.67
CA ARG A 331 -14.23 24.63 13.45
C ARG A 331 -14.36 23.26 12.77
N ASN A 332 -14.21 23.21 11.45
CA ASN A 332 -14.00 22.04 10.63
C ASN A 332 -13.08 22.42 9.47
N LEU A 333 -12.11 21.55 9.14
CA LEU A 333 -11.26 21.70 7.99
C LEU A 333 -11.92 20.99 6.81
N ASN A 334 -12.44 21.77 5.87
CA ASN A 334 -12.86 21.32 4.56
C ASN A 334 -11.88 21.86 3.53
N LEU A 335 -10.82 21.10 3.23
CA LEU A 335 -9.87 21.49 2.19
C LEU A 335 -10.60 21.57 0.86
N GLN A 336 -10.47 22.70 0.17
CA GLN A 336 -11.01 22.93 -1.16
C GLN A 336 -9.85 23.21 -2.10
N PHE A 337 -9.92 22.67 -3.30
CA PHE A 337 -8.95 23.00 -4.33
C PHE A 337 -9.64 23.22 -5.66
N LYS A 338 -9.29 24.34 -6.28
CA LYS A 338 -9.96 24.90 -7.45
C LYS A 338 -8.92 25.27 -8.50
N TRP A 339 -9.21 24.91 -9.73
CA TRP A 339 -8.40 25.28 -10.88
C TRP A 339 -8.83 26.66 -11.38
N LYS A 340 -7.87 27.60 -11.53
CA LYS A 340 -8.13 28.92 -12.13
C LYS A 340 -8.53 28.82 -13.60
N SER A 341 -7.80 27.99 -14.34
CA SER A 341 -8.09 27.55 -15.70
C SER A 341 -8.15 26.01 -15.70
N PRO A 342 -9.06 25.38 -16.47
CA PRO A 342 -9.02 23.94 -16.63
C PRO A 342 -7.64 23.58 -17.21
N PRO A 343 -6.94 22.56 -16.67
CA PRO A 343 -5.73 22.09 -17.33
C PRO A 343 -6.08 21.74 -18.77
N GLU A 344 -5.32 22.28 -19.73
CA GLU A 344 -5.40 21.82 -21.12
C GLU A 344 -5.23 20.29 -21.14
N ASN A 345 -5.83 19.60 -22.11
CA ASN A 345 -5.79 18.13 -22.24
C ASN A 345 -4.38 17.63 -22.64
N GLU A 346 -3.33 18.12 -22.01
CA GLU A 346 -1.99 17.61 -22.16
C GLU A 346 -1.86 16.29 -21.39
N ALA A 347 -1.25 15.31 -22.06
CA ALA A 347 -1.02 14.02 -21.44
C ALA A 347 -0.03 14.18 -20.27
N PRO A 348 -0.28 13.58 -19.09
CA PRO A 348 0.70 13.57 -18.01
C PRO A 348 2.05 13.05 -18.49
N PRO A 349 3.15 13.45 -17.82
CA PRO A 349 4.44 12.81 -18.01
C PRO A 349 4.29 11.30 -17.78
N VAL A 350 4.56 10.52 -18.83
CA VAL A 350 4.44 9.07 -18.79
C VAL A 350 5.51 8.53 -17.82
N PRO A 351 5.13 7.68 -16.84
CA PRO A 351 6.10 7.09 -15.93
C PRO A 351 7.15 6.28 -16.70
N PHE A 352 8.41 6.40 -16.27
CA PHE A 352 9.54 5.77 -16.97
C PHE A 352 9.45 4.24 -17.01
N LEU A 353 8.73 3.62 -16.07
CA LEU A 353 8.33 2.22 -16.11
C LEU A 353 6.82 2.08 -15.92
N HIS A 354 6.19 1.31 -16.78
CA HIS A 354 4.82 0.84 -16.62
C HIS A 354 4.61 -0.44 -17.42
N ALA A 355 3.56 -1.18 -17.11
CA ALA A 355 3.26 -2.43 -17.79
C ALA A 355 1.76 -2.69 -17.87
N GLN A 356 1.41 -3.62 -18.76
CA GLN A 356 0.04 -4.01 -19.07
C GLN A 356 0.01 -5.51 -19.33
N ARG A 357 -1.03 -6.18 -18.84
CA ARG A 357 -1.24 -7.61 -19.06
C ARG A 357 -2.63 -7.82 -19.64
N TYR A 358 -2.73 -8.68 -20.64
CA TYR A 358 -4.02 -9.07 -21.22
C TYR A 358 -3.95 -10.47 -21.82
N VAL A 359 -5.13 -11.09 -21.90
CA VAL A 359 -5.33 -12.37 -22.57
C VAL A 359 -5.86 -12.11 -23.97
N SER A 360 -5.27 -12.74 -24.98
CA SER A 360 -5.76 -12.77 -26.36
C SER A 360 -6.04 -14.20 -26.82
N GLY A 361 -6.69 -14.35 -27.96
CA GLY A 361 -7.06 -15.65 -28.53
C GLY A 361 -8.52 -15.69 -28.95
N TYR A 362 -8.87 -16.67 -29.77
CA TYR A 362 -10.24 -16.89 -30.24
C TYR A 362 -10.75 -18.25 -29.78
N GLY A 363 -12.01 -18.30 -29.38
CA GLY A 363 -12.69 -19.51 -28.94
C GLY A 363 -12.45 -19.85 -27.46
N LEU A 364 -12.90 -21.05 -27.08
CA LEU A 364 -12.88 -21.51 -25.69
C LEU A 364 -11.65 -22.36 -25.36
N GLN A 365 -10.91 -22.85 -26.36
CA GLN A 365 -9.82 -23.83 -26.17
C GLN A 365 -8.44 -23.18 -26.02
N ASN A 366 -8.00 -22.37 -26.98
CA ASN A 366 -6.64 -21.84 -27.02
C ASN A 366 -6.60 -20.32 -26.75
N GLY A 367 -5.53 -19.87 -26.13
CA GLY A 367 -5.27 -18.45 -25.87
C GLY A 367 -3.79 -18.12 -25.79
N GLU A 368 -3.51 -16.84 -25.66
CA GLU A 368 -2.18 -16.29 -25.51
C GLU A 368 -2.21 -15.27 -24.37
N LEU A 369 -1.24 -15.41 -23.47
CA LEU A 369 -1.03 -14.47 -22.38
C LEU A 369 0.04 -13.47 -22.83
N ASN A 370 -0.31 -12.19 -22.80
CA ASN A 370 0.59 -11.11 -23.19
C ASN A 370 0.87 -10.19 -22.02
N THR A 371 2.15 -9.93 -21.79
CA THR A 371 2.63 -8.93 -20.83
C THR A 371 3.51 -7.93 -21.59
N LEU A 372 3.07 -6.67 -21.65
CA LEU A 372 3.77 -5.55 -22.26
C LEU A 372 4.47 -4.73 -21.19
N LEU A 373 5.79 -4.61 -21.31
CA LEU A 373 6.66 -3.90 -20.38
C LEU A 373 7.24 -2.68 -21.08
N TYR A 374 7.00 -1.49 -20.55
CA TYR A 374 7.44 -0.23 -21.16
C TYR A 374 8.55 0.39 -20.32
N ASN A 375 9.65 0.72 -20.97
CA ASN A 375 10.71 1.56 -20.43
C ASN A 375 10.82 2.83 -21.26
N THR A 376 10.28 3.95 -20.77
CA THR A 376 10.33 5.25 -21.46
C THR A 376 11.54 6.09 -21.06
N HIS A 377 12.45 5.57 -20.22
CA HIS A 377 13.70 6.27 -19.91
C HIS A 377 14.55 6.41 -21.19
N PRO A 378 15.07 7.61 -21.51
CA PRO A 378 15.73 7.88 -22.79
C PRO A 378 17.01 7.07 -23.01
N TYR A 379 17.84 6.90 -21.96
CA TYR A 379 19.18 6.30 -22.10
C TYR A 379 19.44 5.04 -21.27
N ARG A 380 18.61 4.73 -20.28
CA ARG A 380 18.89 3.69 -19.28
C ARG A 380 18.05 2.45 -19.54
N ALA A 381 18.71 1.30 -19.54
CA ALA A 381 18.05 0.00 -19.50
C ALA A 381 17.84 -0.44 -18.05
N PHE A 382 16.74 -1.12 -17.76
CA PHE A 382 16.41 -1.61 -16.42
C PHE A 382 16.30 -3.14 -16.41
N PRO A 383 17.02 -3.85 -15.53
CA PRO A 383 16.73 -5.26 -15.27
C PRO A 383 15.43 -5.35 -14.47
N VAL A 384 14.48 -6.15 -14.96
CA VAL A 384 13.19 -6.38 -14.30
C VAL A 384 12.96 -7.87 -14.15
N LEU A 385 12.60 -8.27 -12.94
CA LEU A 385 12.22 -9.64 -12.63
C LEU A 385 10.70 -9.75 -12.75
N VAL A 386 10.25 -10.57 -13.70
CA VAL A 386 8.84 -10.84 -13.99
C VAL A 386 8.45 -12.13 -13.30
N LEU A 387 7.37 -12.12 -12.52
CA LEU A 387 6.74 -13.30 -11.96
C LEU A 387 5.31 -13.43 -12.47
N ASP A 388 5.02 -14.61 -13.00
CA ASP A 388 3.71 -15.02 -13.47
C ASP A 388 3.25 -16.26 -12.70
N THR A 389 2.14 -16.11 -12.00
CA THR A 389 1.37 -17.25 -11.49
C THR A 389 0.24 -17.53 -12.45
N VAL A 390 0.15 -18.73 -13.01
CA VAL A 390 -0.94 -19.08 -13.94
C VAL A 390 -1.69 -20.30 -13.41
N PRO A 391 -3.02 -20.23 -13.23
CA PRO A 391 -3.80 -21.35 -12.69
C PRO A 391 -3.61 -22.64 -13.48
N TRP A 392 -3.69 -23.79 -12.81
CA TRP A 392 -3.47 -25.11 -13.41
C TRP A 392 -4.38 -25.44 -14.60
N TYR A 393 -5.56 -24.83 -14.66
CA TYR A 393 -6.49 -25.03 -15.75
C TYR A 393 -6.12 -24.29 -17.03
N LEU A 394 -5.06 -23.46 -17.01
CA LEU A 394 -4.45 -22.85 -18.20
C LEU A 394 -3.09 -23.52 -18.44
N ARG A 395 -3.08 -24.53 -19.31
CA ARG A 395 -1.89 -25.33 -19.61
C ARG A 395 -0.95 -24.54 -20.50
N LEU A 396 0.14 -24.06 -19.92
CA LEU A 396 1.13 -23.24 -20.63
C LEU A 396 1.99 -24.07 -21.59
N TYR A 397 2.12 -23.61 -22.83
CA TYR A 397 3.07 -24.14 -23.80
C TYR A 397 4.39 -23.36 -23.74
N VAL A 398 5.26 -23.74 -22.81
CA VAL A 398 6.53 -23.02 -22.55
C VAL A 398 7.42 -22.90 -23.80
N HIS A 399 7.36 -23.86 -24.72
CA HIS A 399 8.09 -23.80 -26.00
C HIS A 399 7.63 -22.65 -26.92
N THR A 400 6.47 -22.04 -26.65
CA THR A 400 5.93 -20.87 -27.37
C THR A 400 6.29 -19.54 -26.70
N LEU A 401 7.03 -19.57 -25.58
CA LEU A 401 7.45 -18.36 -24.88
C LEU A 401 8.32 -17.50 -25.81
N THR A 402 7.84 -16.30 -26.11
CA THR A 402 8.56 -15.30 -26.89
C THR A 402 8.73 -14.03 -26.08
N ILE A 403 9.95 -13.51 -26.06
CA ILE A 403 10.28 -12.25 -25.42
C ILE A 403 10.93 -11.37 -26.48
N THR A 404 10.26 -10.29 -26.84
CA THR A 404 10.69 -9.42 -27.94
C THR A 404 10.79 -7.97 -27.47
N SER A 405 11.92 -7.32 -27.76
CA SER A 405 12.14 -5.90 -27.47
C SER A 405 12.58 -5.20 -28.76
N LYS A 406 11.91 -4.11 -29.15
CA LYS A 406 12.19 -3.39 -30.41
C LYS A 406 12.25 -4.31 -31.65
N GLY A 407 11.37 -5.32 -31.70
CA GLY A 407 11.31 -6.29 -32.81
C GLY A 407 12.45 -7.32 -32.85
N LYS A 408 13.32 -7.37 -31.84
CA LYS A 408 14.39 -8.38 -31.70
C LYS A 408 14.11 -9.30 -30.51
N GLU A 409 14.58 -10.54 -30.60
CA GLU A 409 14.56 -11.48 -29.49
C GLU A 409 15.35 -10.92 -28.30
N ASN A 410 14.76 -10.96 -27.10
CA ASN A 410 15.37 -10.53 -25.86
C ASN A 410 15.44 -11.73 -24.90
N LYS A 411 16.61 -12.34 -24.81
CA LYS A 411 16.80 -13.54 -24.01
C LYS A 411 16.89 -13.20 -22.52
N PRO A 412 16.09 -13.84 -21.67
CA PRO A 412 16.13 -13.59 -20.23
C PRO A 412 17.43 -14.14 -19.64
N SER A 413 18.00 -13.43 -18.66
CA SER A 413 19.25 -13.84 -17.98
C SER A 413 19.02 -14.90 -16.91
N TYR A 414 17.78 -15.03 -16.43
CA TYR A 414 17.35 -16.03 -15.47
C TYR A 414 15.94 -16.48 -15.86
N VAL A 415 15.67 -17.79 -15.78
CA VAL A 415 14.34 -18.36 -15.92
C VAL A 415 14.20 -19.45 -14.87
N HIS A 416 13.17 -19.35 -14.04
CA HIS A 416 12.71 -20.41 -13.17
C HIS A 416 11.26 -20.73 -13.53
N TYR A 417 11.00 -22.00 -13.80
CA TYR A 417 9.67 -22.47 -14.17
C TYR A 417 9.30 -23.70 -13.37
N GLN A 418 8.17 -23.62 -12.68
CA GLN A 418 7.50 -24.74 -12.04
C GLN A 418 6.20 -25.03 -12.82
N PRO A 419 6.05 -26.23 -13.40
CA PRO A 419 4.82 -26.58 -14.10
C PRO A 419 3.66 -26.77 -13.12
N ALA A 420 2.45 -26.43 -13.57
CA ALA A 420 1.23 -26.73 -12.85
C ALA A 420 1.01 -28.25 -12.77
N GLN A 421 0.26 -28.64 -11.75
CA GLN A 421 -0.32 -29.97 -11.65
C GLN A 421 -1.82 -29.82 -11.47
N ASP A 422 -2.60 -30.55 -12.27
CA ASP A 422 -4.06 -30.45 -12.30
C ASP A 422 -4.64 -30.56 -10.87
N ARG A 423 -5.31 -29.51 -10.41
CA ARG A 423 -5.97 -29.40 -9.08
C ARG A 423 -5.02 -29.48 -7.88
N LEU A 424 -3.72 -29.34 -8.08
CA LEU A 424 -2.74 -29.42 -7.00
C LEU A 424 -1.94 -28.13 -6.85
N GLN A 425 -1.40 -27.59 -7.94
CA GLN A 425 -0.58 -26.38 -7.91
C GLN A 425 -0.65 -25.59 -9.23
N PRO A 426 -0.52 -24.26 -9.22
CA PRO A 426 -0.47 -23.45 -10.42
C PRO A 426 0.92 -23.52 -11.09
N HIS A 427 1.03 -22.95 -12.29
CA HIS A 427 2.31 -22.64 -12.91
C HIS A 427 2.96 -21.45 -12.18
N LEU A 428 4.26 -21.53 -11.93
CA LEU A 428 5.09 -20.40 -11.52
C LEU A 428 6.16 -20.18 -12.58
N LEU A 429 6.25 -18.97 -13.12
CA LEU A 429 7.27 -18.56 -14.06
C LEU A 429 7.94 -17.28 -13.56
N GLU A 430 9.24 -17.32 -13.30
CA GLU A 430 10.06 -16.17 -12.94
C GLU A 430 11.14 -15.93 -13.99
N MET A 431 11.27 -14.69 -14.47
CA MET A 431 12.21 -14.35 -15.55
C MET A 431 12.90 -13.01 -15.30
N LEU A 432 14.23 -12.97 -15.34
CA LEU A 432 14.98 -11.72 -15.33
C LEU A 432 15.18 -11.20 -16.75
N ILE A 433 14.46 -10.14 -17.10
CA ILE A 433 14.43 -9.55 -18.44
C ILE A 433 15.08 -8.17 -18.40
N GLN A 434 16.01 -7.92 -19.31
CA GLN A 434 16.59 -6.59 -19.49
C GLN A 434 15.66 -5.75 -20.35
N LEU A 435 15.10 -4.64 -19.83
CA LEU A 435 14.27 -3.72 -20.60
C LEU A 435 15.14 -2.61 -21.23
N PRO A 436 15.34 -2.60 -22.56
CA PRO A 436 16.16 -1.57 -23.21
C PRO A 436 15.59 -0.16 -23.01
N ALA A 437 16.45 0.85 -23.08
CA ALA A 437 16.04 2.26 -23.02
C ALA A 437 15.05 2.62 -24.15
N ASN A 438 14.07 3.46 -23.84
CA ASN A 438 13.00 3.91 -24.74
C ASN A 438 12.45 2.75 -25.60
N SER A 439 11.87 1.75 -24.93
CA SER A 439 11.43 0.50 -25.57
C SER A 439 10.14 -0.05 -24.97
N ALA A 440 9.45 -0.85 -25.77
CA ALA A 440 8.41 -1.76 -25.31
C ALA A 440 8.92 -3.20 -25.50
N THR A 441 8.81 -4.00 -24.45
CA THR A 441 9.14 -5.43 -24.43
C THR A 441 7.86 -6.23 -24.28
N LYS A 442 7.58 -7.12 -25.25
CA LYS A 442 6.43 -8.02 -25.22
C LYS A 442 6.90 -9.40 -24.78
N VAL A 443 6.33 -9.90 -23.68
CA VAL A 443 6.40 -11.29 -23.24
C VAL A 443 5.09 -11.95 -23.67
N SER A 444 5.16 -13.04 -24.42
CA SER A 444 4.01 -13.80 -24.88
C SER A 444 4.21 -15.30 -24.67
N ILE A 445 3.17 -15.98 -24.21
CA ILE A 445 3.13 -17.43 -24.07
C ILE A 445 1.73 -17.95 -24.40
N GLN A 446 1.65 -19.00 -25.20
CA GLN A 446 0.39 -19.64 -25.54
C GLN A 446 -0.04 -20.63 -24.46
N PHE A 447 -1.35 -20.80 -24.32
CA PHE A 447 -1.94 -21.76 -23.41
C PHE A 447 -3.18 -22.42 -24.00
N GLU A 448 -3.51 -23.58 -23.45
CA GLU A 448 -4.78 -24.27 -23.68
C GLU A 448 -5.59 -24.35 -22.38
N ARG A 449 -6.91 -24.22 -22.48
CA ARG A 449 -7.82 -24.38 -21.34
C ARG A 449 -8.11 -25.86 -21.10
N ALA A 450 -7.88 -26.32 -19.87
CA ALA A 450 -8.26 -27.64 -19.44
C ALA A 450 -9.79 -27.77 -19.32
N LEU A 451 -10.30 -29.00 -19.49
CA LEU A 451 -11.70 -29.31 -19.21
C LEU A 451 -11.95 -29.30 -17.70
N LEU A 452 -12.85 -28.41 -17.28
CA LEU A 452 -13.28 -28.27 -15.90
C LEU A 452 -14.53 -29.11 -15.64
N LYS A 453 -14.66 -29.62 -14.42
CA LYS A 453 -15.91 -30.24 -13.93
C LYS A 453 -16.97 -29.16 -13.75
N TRP A 454 -18.25 -29.53 -13.82
CA TRP A 454 -19.35 -28.58 -13.61
C TRP A 454 -19.26 -27.84 -12.26
N THR A 455 -18.73 -28.49 -11.22
CA THR A 455 -18.50 -27.91 -9.88
C THR A 455 -17.31 -26.96 -9.81
N GLU A 456 -16.44 -26.95 -10.81
CA GLU A 456 -15.24 -26.10 -10.89
C GLU A 456 -15.53 -24.79 -11.64
N TYR A 457 -16.69 -24.70 -12.29
CA TYR A 457 -17.16 -23.43 -12.84
C TYR A 457 -17.65 -22.53 -11.73
N THR A 458 -17.33 -21.25 -11.89
CA THR A 458 -17.76 -20.24 -10.94
C THR A 458 -19.25 -19.92 -11.09
N PRO A 459 -19.95 -19.51 -10.01
CA PRO A 459 -21.40 -19.32 -10.04
C PRO A 459 -21.92 -18.30 -11.06
N ASP A 460 -21.09 -17.33 -11.46
CA ASP A 460 -21.42 -16.32 -12.48
C ASP A 460 -20.67 -16.60 -13.79
N PRO A 461 -21.36 -17.09 -14.84
CA PRO A 461 -20.77 -17.36 -16.15
C PRO A 461 -20.35 -16.10 -16.92
N ASN A 462 -20.95 -14.92 -16.65
CA ASN A 462 -20.67 -13.69 -17.40
C ASN A 462 -19.27 -13.15 -17.13
N HIS A 463 -18.73 -13.46 -15.95
CA HIS A 463 -17.39 -13.05 -15.54
C HIS A 463 -16.28 -13.94 -16.12
N GLY A 464 -16.62 -15.16 -16.58
CA GLY A 464 -15.64 -16.12 -17.07
C GLY A 464 -14.55 -16.46 -16.04
N PHE A 465 -13.34 -16.74 -16.52
CA PHE A 465 -12.16 -17.01 -15.70
C PHE A 465 -11.19 -15.84 -15.75
N TYR A 466 -10.83 -15.33 -14.58
CA TYR A 466 -9.77 -14.34 -14.44
C TYR A 466 -8.41 -15.04 -14.47
N VAL A 467 -7.41 -14.35 -15.03
CA VAL A 467 -6.01 -14.74 -14.93
C VAL A 467 -5.36 -13.92 -13.85
N SER A 468 -4.49 -14.54 -13.06
CA SER A 468 -3.75 -13.86 -12.02
C SER A 468 -2.88 -12.71 -12.57
N PRO A 469 -2.68 -11.65 -11.77
CA PRO A 469 -1.79 -10.54 -12.10
C PRO A 469 -0.34 -11.01 -12.30
N SER A 470 0.44 -10.19 -12.99
CA SER A 470 1.89 -10.34 -13.06
C SER A 470 2.56 -9.42 -12.04
N VAL A 471 3.73 -9.86 -11.59
CA VAL A 471 4.58 -9.17 -10.62
C VAL A 471 5.86 -8.76 -11.32
N LEU A 472 6.29 -7.51 -11.13
CA LEU A 472 7.40 -6.88 -11.81
C LEU A 472 8.31 -6.18 -10.81
N SER A 473 9.34 -6.86 -10.37
CA SER A 473 10.31 -6.29 -9.42
C SER A 473 11.44 -5.61 -10.19
N ALA A 474 11.59 -4.30 -10.02
CA ALA A 474 12.60 -3.50 -10.70
C ALA A 474 13.45 -2.73 -9.68
N LEU A 475 14.77 -2.82 -9.83
CA LEU A 475 15.69 -1.93 -9.13
C LEU A 475 15.75 -0.62 -9.89
N VAL A 476 14.99 0.37 -9.44
CA VAL A 476 15.06 1.73 -9.99
C VAL A 476 15.96 2.56 -9.09
N PRO A 477 17.12 3.02 -9.60
CA PRO A 477 17.94 3.91 -8.80
C PRO A 477 17.23 5.24 -8.69
N SER A 478 16.98 5.66 -7.46
CA SER A 478 16.54 7.02 -7.15
C SER A 478 17.65 7.97 -7.61
N MET A 479 17.54 8.50 -8.83
CA MET A 479 18.54 9.42 -9.35
C MET A 479 18.36 10.78 -8.66
N VAL A 480 19.37 11.12 -7.85
CA VAL A 480 19.73 12.46 -7.38
C VAL A 480 18.87 13.03 -6.23
N ALA A 481 19.54 13.20 -5.08
CA ALA A 481 19.10 13.86 -3.85
C ALA A 481 18.18 13.08 -2.88
N ALA A 482 18.46 11.79 -2.65
CA ALA A 482 18.30 11.31 -1.28
C ALA A 482 19.39 11.98 -0.44
N LYS A 483 19.10 13.15 0.16
CA LYS A 483 19.77 13.53 1.41
C LYS A 483 19.68 12.30 2.34
N PRO A 484 20.59 12.09 3.29
CA PRO A 484 20.31 11.16 4.38
C PRO A 484 19.05 11.67 5.09
N VAL A 485 17.89 11.24 4.60
CA VAL A 485 16.60 11.60 5.15
C VAL A 485 16.45 10.64 6.30
N ASP A 486 16.30 11.18 7.50
CA ASP A 486 15.84 10.39 8.61
C ASP A 486 14.47 9.79 8.22
N TRP A 487 14.44 8.49 7.98
CA TRP A 487 13.22 7.78 7.57
C TRP A 487 12.11 7.92 8.62
N GLU A 488 12.47 8.20 9.88
CA GLU A 488 11.51 8.47 10.94
C GLU A 488 10.83 9.83 10.77
N GLU A 489 11.52 10.86 10.27
CA GLU A 489 10.99 12.22 10.09
C GLU A 489 10.39 12.46 8.70
N SER A 490 10.68 11.61 7.71
CA SER A 490 10.12 11.72 6.36
C SER A 490 8.60 11.46 6.32
N PRO A 491 7.88 12.05 5.36
CA PRO A 491 6.49 11.67 5.11
C PRO A 491 6.37 10.18 4.77
N LEU A 492 5.32 9.54 5.26
CA LEU A 492 5.06 8.10 5.10
C LEU A 492 4.95 7.70 3.62
N PHE A 493 4.43 8.59 2.77
CA PHE A 493 4.34 8.33 1.33
C PHE A 493 5.70 8.33 0.61
N LYS A 494 6.75 8.92 1.23
CA LYS A 494 8.12 8.90 0.70
C LYS A 494 8.80 7.55 0.93
N SER A 495 8.37 6.81 1.96
CA SER A 495 8.76 5.40 2.09
C SER A 495 8.01 4.56 1.05
N LEU A 496 8.30 4.81 -0.23
CA LEU A 496 8.26 3.77 -1.25
C LEU A 496 9.00 2.58 -0.64
N GLU A 497 8.36 1.42 -0.63
CA GLU A 497 8.99 0.20 -0.15
C GLU A 497 10.42 0.12 -0.71
N PRO A 498 11.43 -0.16 0.14
CA PRO A 498 12.82 0.14 -0.13
C PRO A 498 13.27 -0.43 -1.48
N GLY A 499 13.39 0.40 -2.52
CA GLY A 499 14.02 0.15 -3.83
C GLY A 499 13.63 -1.11 -4.62
N ASN A 500 12.78 -1.98 -4.06
CA ASN A 500 12.51 -3.37 -4.46
C ASN A 500 11.01 -3.66 -4.56
N ALA A 501 10.15 -2.64 -4.42
CA ALA A 501 8.70 -2.84 -4.49
C ALA A 501 8.32 -3.44 -5.85
N PRO A 502 7.68 -4.61 -5.91
CA PRO A 502 7.17 -5.12 -7.17
C PRO A 502 6.08 -4.20 -7.73
N LEU A 503 6.25 -3.74 -8.96
CA LEU A 503 5.15 -3.28 -9.78
C LEU A 503 4.19 -4.46 -10.02
N ARG A 504 2.89 -4.23 -10.04
CA ARG A 504 1.85 -5.25 -10.27
C ARG A 504 1.07 -4.85 -11.50
N CYS A 505 0.84 -5.77 -12.44
CA CYS A 505 0.21 -5.47 -13.74
C CYS A 505 -0.84 -6.49 -14.16
#